data_AF-A0A8T7B5L3-F1
#
_entry.id   AF-A0A8T7B5L3-F1
#
_cell.length_a   1.000
_cell.length_b   1.000
_cell.length_c   1.000
_cell.angle_alpha   90.00
_cell.angle_beta   90.00
_cell.angle_gamma   90.00
#
_symmetry.space_group_name_H-M   'P 1'
#
loop_
_entity.id
_entity.type
_entity.pdbx_description
1 polymer ?
#
loop_
_entity_poly.entity_id
_entity_poly.type
_entity_poly.pdbx_seq_one_letter_code
_entity_poly.pdbx_strand_id
1 'polypeptide(L)'
;MRSKRIGESRLTSLLHGLVALLLCLPALGADALWSNVDEQALRTTAGERLIVPQRYRTVALDLERLKLQLAEAPARHDSAKPVFVELPLPNGEMMTLEIVDAPIMAPGLAARHPQIRSFRGVGVDRDDVSARLGWTGKGFHAIVFTDGDTYYIDPYSRNDTANYISYRKRDFADNEESFSCEVHGEHKPLHAAGSDSNRSTALNGTVHKTYRLAMAANYEYTQFHSGPLPTLASKQAAIDAIVITMNRV
;
A
#
# COMPACT_ATOMS: atom_id res chain seq x y z
N MET A 1 -61.02 10.19 67.00
CA MET A 1 -61.94 11.07 66.23
C MET A 1 -61.38 12.49 66.23
N ARG A 2 -61.20 13.08 65.03
CA ARG A 2 -60.86 14.49 64.71
C ARG A 2 -59.51 15.01 65.24
N SER A 3 -58.76 15.92 64.63
CA SER A 3 -58.66 16.57 63.31
C SER A 3 -57.74 17.78 63.55
N LYS A 4 -56.72 18.01 62.72
CA LYS A 4 -56.28 19.33 62.17
C LYS A 4 -54.80 19.24 61.76
N ARG A 5 -54.55 19.22 60.45
CA ARG A 5 -54.15 20.36 59.60
C ARG A 5 -52.77 20.91 59.94
N ILE A 6 -51.86 20.44 59.11
CA ILE A 6 -50.51 20.90 58.85
C ILE A 6 -50.58 22.34 58.32
N GLY A 7 -49.79 23.22 58.93
CA GLY A 7 -49.48 24.56 58.45
C GLY A 7 -48.07 24.57 57.88
N GLU A 8 -47.94 25.17 56.71
CA GLU A 8 -46.75 25.34 55.90
C GLU A 8 -45.64 26.12 56.65
N SER A 9 -44.38 25.71 56.50
CA SER A 9 -43.28 26.68 56.35
C SER A 9 -42.03 26.05 55.74
N ARG A 10 -41.65 26.58 54.56
CA ARG A 10 -40.28 26.92 54.14
C ARG A 10 -39.33 25.71 53.97
N LEU A 11 -39.08 25.15 52.78
CA LEU A 11 -38.80 25.76 51.47
C LEU A 11 -37.65 26.78 51.54
N THR A 12 -36.41 26.27 51.68
CA THR A 12 -35.14 26.79 51.11
C THR A 12 -33.95 26.07 51.75
N SER A 13 -33.52 24.90 51.26
CA SER A 13 -32.16 24.36 51.52
C SER A 13 -31.84 23.11 50.70
N LEU A 14 -32.00 23.13 49.37
CA LEU A 14 -31.53 22.02 48.52
C LEU A 14 -31.09 22.55 47.14
N LEU A 15 -30.06 23.38 47.12
CA LEU A 15 -29.19 23.56 45.96
C LEU A 15 -27.76 23.41 46.46
N HIS A 16 -26.84 22.95 45.60
CA HIS A 16 -25.45 22.55 45.86
C HIS A 16 -25.27 21.08 46.27
N GLY A 17 -25.50 20.19 45.31
CA GLY A 17 -25.12 18.78 45.44
C GLY A 17 -25.22 18.00 44.14
N LEU A 18 -24.92 18.62 42.99
CA LEU A 18 -24.76 17.91 41.72
C LEU A 18 -23.30 18.00 41.31
N VAL A 19 -22.45 17.22 42.00
CA VAL A 19 -21.06 17.02 41.60
C VAL A 19 -21.08 16.21 40.31
N ALA A 20 -20.49 16.81 39.28
CA ALA A 20 -20.39 16.30 37.93
C ALA A 20 -19.84 14.87 37.90
N LEU A 21 -20.70 13.93 37.51
CA LEU A 21 -20.27 12.64 36.99
C LEU A 21 -19.63 12.93 35.62
N LEU A 22 -18.31 13.17 35.63
CA LEU A 22 -17.52 13.32 34.43
C LEU A 22 -17.71 12.04 33.59
N LEU A 23 -18.39 12.19 32.47
CA LEU A 23 -18.48 11.20 31.40
C LEU A 23 -17.05 10.85 30.96
N CYS A 24 -16.54 9.73 31.44
CA CYS A 24 -15.45 9.03 30.77
C CYS A 24 -16.06 8.41 29.51
N LEU A 25 -16.29 9.25 28.50
CA LEU A 25 -16.50 8.78 27.14
C LEU A 25 -15.19 8.07 26.76
N PRO A 26 -15.21 6.77 26.40
CA PRO A 26 -14.04 6.21 25.75
C PRO A 26 -13.79 7.10 24.54
N ALA A 27 -12.57 7.64 24.43
CA ALA A 27 -12.13 8.25 23.20
C ALA A 27 -12.40 7.23 22.10
N LEU A 28 -13.36 7.54 21.21
CA LEU A 28 -13.52 6.81 19.96
C LEU A 28 -12.14 6.82 19.34
N GLY A 29 -11.48 5.66 19.35
CA GLY A 29 -10.15 5.50 18.80
C GLY A 29 -10.15 6.08 17.39
N ALA A 30 -9.08 6.79 17.03
CA ALA A 30 -8.88 7.22 15.67
C ALA A 30 -9.09 5.99 14.78
N ASP A 31 -10.14 6.05 13.97
CA ASP A 31 -10.56 4.95 13.11
C ASP A 31 -9.36 4.64 12.19
N ALA A 32 -8.76 3.46 12.37
CA ALA A 32 -7.41 3.17 11.91
C ALA A 32 -7.44 2.67 10.46
N LEU A 33 -6.54 3.18 9.61
CA LEU A 33 -6.42 2.75 8.22
C LEU A 33 -6.11 1.25 8.09
N TRP A 34 -5.29 0.75 9.01
CA TRP A 34 -4.84 -0.62 9.07
C TRP A 34 -5.28 -1.29 10.37
N SER A 35 -5.64 -2.56 10.28
CA SER A 35 -5.93 -3.40 11.45
C SER A 35 -5.18 -4.72 11.34
N ASN A 36 -4.75 -5.28 12.47
CA ASN A 36 -4.13 -6.61 12.49
C ASN A 36 -5.20 -7.68 12.27
N VAL A 37 -4.87 -8.71 11.50
CA VAL A 37 -5.77 -9.82 11.21
C VAL A 37 -5.10 -11.14 11.59
N ASP A 38 -5.84 -12.03 12.22
CA ASP A 38 -5.38 -13.40 12.46
C ASP A 38 -5.31 -14.17 11.13
N GLU A 39 -4.13 -14.69 10.81
CA GLU A 39 -3.90 -15.46 9.60
C GLU A 39 -4.78 -16.72 9.52
N GLN A 40 -5.10 -17.35 10.67
CA GLN A 40 -5.93 -18.55 10.68
C GLN A 40 -7.32 -18.28 10.08
N ALA A 41 -7.88 -17.10 10.34
CA ALA A 41 -9.15 -16.67 9.78
C ALA A 41 -9.07 -16.42 8.26
N LEU A 42 -7.90 -15.99 7.75
CA LEU A 42 -7.69 -15.75 6.33
C LEU A 42 -7.49 -17.05 5.56
N ARG A 43 -6.76 -18.03 6.12
CA ARG A 43 -6.50 -19.32 5.44
C ARG A 43 -7.76 -20.10 5.07
N THR A 44 -8.85 -19.92 5.81
CA THR A 44 -10.12 -20.64 5.55
C THR A 44 -10.94 -20.04 4.42
N THR A 45 -10.70 -18.77 4.07
CA THR A 45 -11.50 -18.00 3.10
C THR A 45 -10.69 -17.53 1.88
N ALA A 46 -9.36 -17.57 1.97
CA ALA A 46 -8.47 -17.06 0.95
C ALA A 46 -8.43 -17.91 -0.32
N GLY A 47 -8.24 -17.22 -1.45
CA GLY A 47 -7.95 -17.85 -2.73
C GLY A 47 -6.51 -18.37 -2.82
N GLU A 48 -6.07 -18.63 -4.04
CA GLU A 48 -4.70 -19.03 -4.35
C GLU A 48 -3.69 -18.00 -3.80
N ARG A 49 -2.69 -18.46 -3.04
CA ARG A 49 -1.60 -17.62 -2.53
C ARG A 49 -0.37 -17.82 -3.42
N LEU A 50 0.00 -16.76 -4.14
CA LEU A 50 1.21 -16.75 -4.98
C LEU A 50 2.44 -16.26 -4.21
N ILE A 51 2.23 -15.54 -3.10
CA ILE A 51 3.30 -14.94 -2.29
C ILE A 51 3.19 -15.51 -0.87
N VAL A 52 4.17 -16.34 -0.49
CA VAL A 52 4.23 -16.98 0.83
C VAL A 52 5.65 -16.83 1.41
N PRO A 53 5.94 -15.68 2.04
CA PRO A 53 7.22 -15.47 2.71
C PRO A 53 7.32 -16.35 3.97
N GLN A 54 8.54 -16.65 4.41
CA GLN A 54 8.79 -17.34 5.68
C GLN A 54 8.34 -16.52 6.90
N ARG A 55 8.42 -15.20 6.82
CA ARG A 55 8.02 -14.26 7.88
C ARG A 55 7.26 -13.09 7.28
N TYR A 56 6.07 -12.81 7.83
CA TYR A 56 5.22 -11.70 7.41
C TYR A 56 4.23 -11.33 8.51
N ARG A 57 3.65 -10.13 8.38
CA ARG A 57 2.54 -9.63 9.18
C ARG A 57 1.27 -9.58 8.34
N THR A 58 0.16 -10.08 8.86
CA THR A 58 -1.17 -10.01 8.24
C THR A 58 -1.96 -8.81 8.73
N VAL A 59 -2.50 -8.03 7.80
CA VAL A 59 -3.25 -6.81 8.08
C VAL A 59 -4.44 -6.66 7.13
N ALA A 60 -5.49 -5.98 7.58
CA ALA A 60 -6.58 -5.50 6.74
C ALA A 60 -6.44 -4.00 6.49
N LEU A 61 -6.86 -3.56 5.31
CA LEU A 61 -6.84 -2.17 4.87
C LEU A 61 -8.26 -1.68 4.63
N ASP A 62 -8.60 -0.52 5.18
CA ASP A 62 -9.73 0.26 4.67
C ASP A 62 -9.31 0.98 3.37
N LEU A 63 -9.52 0.29 2.25
CA LEU A 63 -9.09 0.77 0.94
C LEU A 63 -9.86 2.02 0.49
N GLU A 64 -11.14 2.14 0.85
CA GLU A 64 -11.93 3.31 0.47
C GLU A 64 -11.47 4.55 1.24
N ARG A 65 -11.15 4.41 2.53
CA ARG A 65 -10.52 5.49 3.28
C ARG A 65 -9.15 5.87 2.73
N LEU A 66 -8.32 4.89 2.36
CA LEU A 66 -7.02 5.17 1.73
C LEU A 66 -7.21 6.00 0.45
N LYS A 67 -8.18 5.62 -0.38
CA LYS A 67 -8.50 6.33 -1.64
C LYS A 67 -8.93 7.77 -1.37
N LEU A 68 -9.78 8.00 -0.37
CA LEU A 68 -10.22 9.33 0.03
C LEU A 68 -9.04 10.18 0.52
N GLN A 69 -8.16 9.61 1.33
CA GLN A 69 -6.98 10.30 1.84
C GLN A 69 -6.00 10.66 0.71
N LEU A 70 -5.78 9.76 -0.25
CA LEU A 70 -4.85 9.95 -1.37
C LEU A 70 -5.47 10.67 -2.58
N ALA A 71 -6.77 10.96 -2.56
CA ALA A 71 -7.40 11.81 -3.57
C ALA A 71 -6.83 13.24 -3.53
N GLU A 72 -6.41 13.69 -2.35
CA GLU A 72 -5.83 15.01 -2.10
C GLU A 72 -4.29 15.04 -2.27
N ALA A 73 -3.68 13.94 -2.72
CA ALA A 73 -2.22 13.88 -2.88
C ALA A 73 -1.75 14.87 -3.96
N PRO A 74 -0.80 15.78 -3.64
CA PRO A 74 -0.33 16.77 -4.58
C PRO A 74 0.46 16.12 -5.71
N ALA A 75 0.50 16.76 -6.88
CA ALA A 75 1.43 16.36 -7.91
C ALA A 75 2.89 16.54 -7.41
N ARG A 76 3.82 15.71 -7.89
CA ARG A 76 5.23 15.70 -7.44
C ARG A 76 5.96 17.06 -7.34
N HIS A 77 5.56 18.05 -8.14
CA HIS A 77 6.17 19.40 -8.15
C HIS A 77 5.21 20.51 -7.70
N ASP A 78 4.08 20.13 -7.10
CA ASP A 78 3.12 21.07 -6.54
C ASP A 78 3.52 21.43 -5.10
N SER A 79 3.24 22.67 -4.70
CA SER A 79 3.52 23.20 -3.35
C SER A 79 2.31 23.06 -2.41
N ALA A 80 1.31 22.28 -2.81
CA ALA A 80 0.14 21.98 -2.01
C ALA A 80 0.50 21.19 -0.73
N LYS A 81 -0.46 21.09 0.19
CA LYS A 81 -0.24 20.47 1.49
C LYS A 81 0.19 19.00 1.32
N PRO A 82 1.20 18.53 2.08
CA PRO A 82 1.63 17.15 2.03
C PRO A 82 0.53 16.23 2.55
N VAL A 83 0.36 15.08 1.89
CA VAL A 83 -0.50 14.01 2.35
C VAL A 83 0.38 12.93 2.97
N PHE A 84 0.09 12.55 4.21
CA PHE A 84 0.84 11.52 4.92
C PHE A 84 0.06 10.20 4.93
N VAL A 85 0.73 9.07 4.77
CA VAL A 85 0.14 7.73 4.90
C VAL A 85 1.05 6.87 5.75
N GLU A 86 0.45 6.10 6.66
CA GLU A 86 1.17 5.08 7.43
C GLU A 86 1.09 3.73 6.74
N LEU A 87 2.21 3.02 6.64
CA LEU A 87 2.30 1.66 6.11
C LEU A 87 2.76 0.69 7.20
N PRO A 88 2.11 -0.48 7.36
CA PRO A 88 2.52 -1.47 8.35
C PRO A 88 3.81 -2.17 7.93
N LEU A 89 4.78 -2.21 8.83
CA LEU A 89 6.01 -2.98 8.68
C LEU A 89 5.85 -4.39 9.29
N PRO A 90 6.65 -5.38 8.82
CA PRO A 90 6.55 -6.76 9.30
C PRO A 90 6.97 -6.95 10.76
N ASN A 91 7.72 -6.01 11.34
CA ASN A 91 8.13 -6.02 12.75
C ASN A 91 7.03 -5.51 13.71
N GLY A 92 5.86 -5.10 13.19
CA GLY A 92 4.77 -4.55 13.99
C GLY A 92 4.71 -3.03 14.03
N GLU A 93 5.78 -2.34 13.61
CA GLU A 93 5.82 -0.89 13.53
C GLU A 93 5.00 -0.35 12.35
N MET A 94 4.80 0.97 12.33
CA MET A 94 4.21 1.71 11.23
C MET A 94 5.25 2.67 10.66
N MET A 95 5.29 2.81 9.34
CA MET A 95 6.15 3.77 8.65
C MET A 95 5.30 4.88 8.05
N THR A 96 5.48 6.11 8.53
CA THR A 96 4.82 7.31 8.00
C THR A 96 5.58 7.82 6.78
N LEU A 97 4.86 8.01 5.68
CA LEU A 97 5.39 8.50 4.42
C LEU A 97 4.65 9.75 3.99
N GLU A 98 5.38 10.73 3.46
CA GLU A 98 4.82 11.83 2.67
C GLU A 98 4.60 11.35 1.24
N ILE A 99 3.37 11.50 0.73
CA ILE A 99 2.90 10.94 -0.53
C ILE A 99 2.62 12.02 -1.56
N VAL A 100 3.06 11.77 -2.80
CA VAL A 100 2.73 12.57 -3.99
C VAL A 100 2.15 11.70 -5.10
N ASP A 101 1.24 12.26 -5.89
CA ASP A 101 0.73 11.63 -7.10
C ASP A 101 1.87 11.47 -8.14
N ALA A 102 2.04 10.24 -8.62
CA ALA A 102 3.14 9.86 -9.49
C ALA A 102 2.64 8.87 -10.56
N PRO A 103 1.82 9.33 -11.53
CA PRO A 103 1.24 8.46 -12.55
C PRO A 103 2.32 7.90 -13.47
N ILE A 104 2.31 6.58 -13.68
CA ILE A 104 3.27 5.91 -14.58
C ILE A 104 2.68 5.57 -15.96
N MET A 105 1.37 5.73 -16.13
CA MET A 105 0.69 5.46 -17.39
C MET A 105 0.71 6.69 -18.30
N ALA A 106 0.88 6.45 -19.61
CA ALA A 106 0.67 7.50 -20.60
C ALA A 106 -0.77 8.05 -20.51
N PRO A 107 -1.01 9.36 -20.78
CA PRO A 107 -2.31 9.99 -20.54
C PRO A 107 -3.50 9.27 -21.19
N GLY A 108 -3.35 8.85 -22.45
CA GLY A 108 -4.41 8.11 -23.15
C GLY A 108 -4.70 6.72 -22.58
N LEU A 109 -3.72 6.08 -21.95
CA LEU A 109 -3.93 4.82 -21.23
C LEU A 109 -4.60 5.08 -19.88
N ALA A 110 -4.13 6.09 -19.13
CA ALA A 110 -4.73 6.48 -17.86
C ALA A 110 -6.21 6.86 -18.00
N ALA A 111 -6.58 7.59 -19.06
CA ALA A 111 -7.97 7.94 -19.34
C ALA A 111 -8.89 6.72 -19.56
N ARG A 112 -8.35 5.60 -20.04
CA ARG A 112 -9.10 4.34 -20.23
C ARG A 112 -9.11 3.45 -18.99
N HIS A 113 -8.20 3.69 -18.04
CA HIS A 113 -8.06 2.91 -16.81
C HIS A 113 -7.96 3.84 -15.58
N PRO A 114 -8.96 4.72 -15.35
CA PRO A 114 -8.91 5.73 -14.29
C PRO A 114 -8.86 5.15 -12.87
N GLN A 115 -9.26 3.89 -12.70
CA GLN A 115 -9.20 3.17 -11.43
C GLN A 115 -7.78 2.82 -10.99
N ILE A 116 -6.80 2.86 -11.90
CA ILE A 116 -5.40 2.57 -11.60
C ILE A 116 -4.72 3.86 -11.14
N ARG A 117 -4.13 3.81 -9.94
CA ARG A 117 -3.41 4.95 -9.36
C ARG A 117 -2.04 4.52 -8.85
N SER A 118 -1.06 5.41 -9.01
CA SER A 118 0.31 5.19 -8.56
C SER A 118 0.86 6.45 -7.90
N PHE A 119 1.59 6.26 -6.81
CA PHE A 119 2.12 7.31 -5.96
C PHE A 119 3.56 7.02 -5.59
N ARG A 120 4.27 8.08 -5.21
CA ARG A 120 5.60 8.02 -4.62
C ARG A 120 5.51 8.46 -3.17
N GLY A 121 6.18 7.72 -2.29
CA GLY A 121 6.35 8.07 -0.89
C GLY A 121 7.81 8.38 -0.55
N VAL A 122 8.04 9.23 0.44
CA VAL A 122 9.33 9.43 1.12
C VAL A 122 9.12 9.38 2.62
N GLY A 123 10.13 8.92 3.37
CA GLY A 123 10.05 8.88 4.82
C GLY A 123 9.93 10.27 5.43
N VAL A 124 9.04 10.41 6.41
CA VAL A 124 9.04 11.60 7.27
C VAL A 124 10.27 11.52 8.17
N ASP A 125 11.10 12.57 8.15
CA ASP A 125 12.38 12.66 8.90
C ASP A 125 13.42 11.58 8.54
N ARG A 126 13.26 10.92 7.39
CA ARG A 126 14.16 9.85 6.91
C ARG A 126 14.42 9.97 5.41
N ASP A 127 15.59 10.47 5.06
CA ASP A 127 16.06 10.62 3.68
C ASP A 127 16.44 9.28 3.02
N ASP A 128 16.77 8.28 3.82
CA ASP A 128 17.06 6.91 3.39
C ASP A 128 15.82 6.12 2.94
N VAL A 129 14.62 6.64 3.21
CA VAL A 129 13.35 5.95 2.95
C VAL A 129 12.68 6.49 1.68
N SER A 130 12.40 5.59 0.75
CA SER A 130 11.53 5.87 -0.39
C SER A 130 10.55 4.75 -0.64
N ALA A 131 9.41 5.06 -1.25
CA ALA A 131 8.37 4.08 -1.51
C ALA A 131 7.67 4.29 -2.85
N ARG A 132 7.16 3.20 -3.39
CA ARG A 132 6.19 3.21 -4.49
C ARG A 132 4.96 2.45 -4.03
N LEU A 133 3.81 3.08 -4.17
CA LEU A 133 2.54 2.47 -3.80
C LEU A 133 1.47 2.81 -4.83
N GLY A 134 0.36 2.10 -4.77
CA GLY A 134 -0.77 2.32 -5.66
C GLY A 134 -1.81 1.24 -5.52
N TRP A 135 -2.83 1.33 -6.34
CA TRP A 135 -3.85 0.30 -6.45
C TRP A 135 -4.29 0.10 -7.89
N THR A 136 -4.77 -1.11 -8.15
CA THR A 136 -5.40 -1.52 -9.41
C THR A 136 -6.65 -2.35 -9.10
N GLY A 137 -7.26 -2.98 -10.11
CA GLY A 137 -8.29 -4.00 -9.88
C GLY A 137 -7.79 -5.21 -9.07
N LYS A 138 -6.47 -5.36 -8.89
CA LYS A 138 -5.85 -6.43 -8.07
C LYS A 138 -5.57 -6.04 -6.62
N GLY A 139 -6.03 -4.87 -6.18
CA GLY A 139 -5.87 -4.40 -4.80
C GLY A 139 -4.74 -3.37 -4.64
N PHE A 140 -4.44 -3.07 -3.38
CA PHE A 140 -3.35 -2.16 -2.99
C PHE A 140 -1.98 -2.88 -3.01
N HIS A 141 -0.95 -2.14 -3.38
CA HIS A 141 0.42 -2.63 -3.48
C HIS A 141 1.37 -1.55 -3.00
N ALA A 142 2.36 -1.92 -2.19
CA ALA A 142 3.48 -1.04 -1.86
C ALA A 142 4.82 -1.78 -1.89
N ILE A 143 5.87 -1.02 -2.19
CA ILE A 143 7.26 -1.38 -1.97
C ILE A 143 7.93 -0.20 -1.28
N VAL A 144 8.71 -0.49 -0.24
CA VAL A 144 9.44 0.49 0.56
C VAL A 144 10.91 0.11 0.56
N PHE A 145 11.75 1.05 0.18
CA PHE A 145 13.21 0.96 0.19
C PHE A 145 13.76 1.70 1.39
N THR A 146 14.74 1.09 2.06
CA THR A 146 15.54 1.65 3.15
C THR A 146 17.00 1.29 2.91
N ASP A 147 17.93 1.86 3.66
CA ASP A 147 19.38 1.59 3.49
C ASP A 147 19.80 0.12 3.70
N GLY A 148 18.97 -0.71 4.33
CA GLY A 148 19.31 -2.12 4.62
C GLY A 148 18.28 -3.16 4.25
N ASP A 149 17.03 -2.77 3.97
CA ASP A 149 15.93 -3.70 3.69
C ASP A 149 14.99 -3.14 2.62
N THR A 150 14.30 -4.06 1.94
CA THR A 150 13.15 -3.76 1.10
C THR A 150 11.92 -4.44 1.67
N TYR A 151 10.86 -3.67 1.90
CA TYR A 151 9.59 -4.16 2.42
C TYR A 151 8.54 -4.16 1.32
N TYR A 152 7.71 -5.18 1.31
CA TYR A 152 6.57 -5.32 0.39
C TYR A 152 5.28 -5.37 1.18
N ILE A 153 4.25 -4.74 0.63
CA ILE A 153 2.86 -4.94 1.05
C ILE A 153 2.09 -5.39 -0.18
N ASP A 154 1.56 -6.61 -0.11
CA ASP A 154 0.82 -7.27 -1.19
C ASP A 154 -0.47 -7.89 -0.67
N PRO A 155 -1.49 -8.06 -1.53
CA PRO A 155 -2.66 -8.85 -1.21
C PRO A 155 -2.32 -10.21 -0.60
N TYR A 156 -3.07 -10.62 0.41
CA TYR A 156 -2.85 -11.90 1.10
C TYR A 156 -3.01 -13.09 0.16
N SER A 157 -3.99 -13.00 -0.74
CA SER A 157 -4.26 -13.99 -1.78
C SER A 157 -4.70 -13.32 -3.07
N ARG A 158 -4.73 -14.10 -4.15
CA ARG A 158 -5.12 -13.63 -5.47
C ARG A 158 -6.56 -13.10 -5.45
N ASN A 159 -6.74 -11.87 -5.95
CA ASN A 159 -8.00 -11.11 -5.97
C ASN A 159 -8.52 -10.70 -4.57
N ASP A 160 -7.72 -10.83 -3.51
CA ASP A 160 -8.04 -10.21 -2.22
C ASP A 160 -7.75 -8.71 -2.29
N THR A 161 -8.72 -7.90 -1.91
CA THR A 161 -8.59 -6.43 -1.87
C THR A 161 -8.74 -5.86 -0.47
N ALA A 162 -8.99 -6.72 0.53
CA ALA A 162 -9.22 -6.33 1.92
C ALA A 162 -8.04 -6.71 2.84
N ASN A 163 -7.39 -7.85 2.58
CA ASN A 163 -6.33 -8.37 3.44
C ASN A 163 -4.99 -8.43 2.70
N TYR A 164 -3.92 -8.15 3.44
CA TYR A 164 -2.58 -7.94 2.94
C TYR A 164 -1.54 -8.62 3.83
N ILE A 165 -0.40 -8.93 3.23
CA ILE A 165 0.83 -9.33 3.93
C ILE A 165 1.87 -8.23 3.80
N SER A 166 2.51 -7.89 4.92
CA SER A 166 3.72 -7.06 4.97
C SER A 166 4.92 -7.93 5.30
N TYR A 167 5.98 -7.86 4.49
CA TYR A 167 7.13 -8.75 4.60
C TYR A 167 8.42 -8.11 4.08
N ARG A 168 9.57 -8.64 4.50
CA ARG A 168 10.86 -8.25 3.93
C ARG A 168 11.14 -9.09 2.69
N LYS A 169 11.78 -8.49 1.69
CA LYS A 169 12.21 -9.19 0.47
C LYS A 169 12.98 -10.48 0.77
N ARG A 170 13.89 -10.43 1.75
CA ARG A 170 14.72 -11.56 2.17
C ARG A 170 13.92 -12.71 2.79
N ASP A 171 12.75 -12.44 3.34
CA ASP A 171 11.91 -13.48 3.93
C ASP A 171 11.06 -14.19 2.85
N PHE A 172 10.98 -13.64 1.63
CA PHE A 172 10.33 -14.29 0.48
C PHE A 172 11.30 -15.17 -0.32
N ALA A 173 12.58 -14.77 -0.38
CA ALA A 173 13.59 -15.43 -1.17
C ALA A 173 14.12 -16.70 -0.47
N ASP A 174 13.48 -17.85 -0.66
CA ASP A 174 14.08 -19.14 -0.27
C ASP A 174 13.49 -20.41 -0.93
N ASN A 175 12.61 -20.31 -1.95
CA ASN A 175 11.94 -21.50 -2.50
C ASN A 175 11.83 -21.59 -4.03
N GLU A 176 12.53 -20.76 -4.79
CA GLU A 176 12.61 -20.95 -6.24
C GLU A 176 13.93 -21.62 -6.61
N GLU A 177 13.85 -22.75 -7.32
CA GLU A 177 14.94 -23.19 -8.19
C GLU A 177 15.44 -21.96 -8.94
N SER A 178 16.73 -21.63 -8.81
CA SER A 178 17.29 -20.43 -9.39
C SER A 178 16.89 -20.35 -10.86
N PHE A 179 16.01 -19.41 -11.23
CA PHE A 179 15.65 -19.19 -12.62
C PHE A 179 16.94 -19.00 -13.41
N SER A 180 17.25 -19.96 -14.27
CA SER A 180 18.43 -19.91 -15.11
C SER A 180 17.96 -19.53 -16.51
N CYS A 181 18.50 -18.43 -17.05
CA CYS A 181 18.31 -18.10 -18.44
C CYS A 181 19.03 -19.15 -19.29
N GLU A 182 18.30 -20.10 -19.87
CA GLU A 182 18.83 -21.13 -20.78
C GLU A 182 19.17 -20.56 -22.19
N VAL A 183 19.53 -19.29 -22.27
CA VAL A 183 19.94 -18.67 -23.53
C VAL A 183 21.33 -19.20 -23.90
N HIS A 184 21.34 -20.19 -24.78
CA HIS A 184 22.57 -20.75 -25.33
C HIS A 184 23.08 -19.87 -26.49
N GLY A 185 24.19 -19.17 -26.28
CA GLY A 185 24.89 -18.39 -27.29
C GLY A 185 25.86 -17.38 -26.67
N GLU A 186 26.95 -17.07 -27.37
CA GLU A 186 27.82 -15.96 -26.96
C GLU A 186 27.02 -14.65 -27.05
N HIS A 187 26.77 -14.04 -25.89
CA HIS A 187 26.20 -12.71 -25.81
C HIS A 187 27.22 -11.73 -26.41
N LYS A 188 27.18 -11.50 -27.73
CA LYS A 188 27.96 -10.43 -28.37
C LYS A 188 27.46 -9.12 -27.78
N PRO A 189 28.22 -8.45 -26.89
CA PRO A 189 27.78 -7.17 -26.39
C PRO A 189 27.70 -6.23 -27.59
N LEU A 190 26.54 -5.62 -27.79
CA LEU A 190 26.30 -4.70 -28.92
C LEU A 190 27.29 -3.52 -28.93
N HIS A 191 27.94 -3.24 -27.79
CA HIS A 191 29.18 -2.47 -27.72
C HIS A 191 30.07 -3.04 -26.62
N ALA A 192 31.36 -3.27 -26.92
CA ALA A 192 32.37 -3.45 -25.89
C ALA A 192 32.52 -2.12 -25.14
N ALA A 193 31.76 -1.95 -24.06
CA ALA A 193 32.06 -0.89 -23.11
C ALA A 193 33.43 -1.23 -22.51
N GLY A 194 34.42 -0.38 -22.79
CA GLY A 194 35.73 -0.47 -22.16
C GLY A 194 35.56 -0.62 -20.65
N SER A 195 36.27 -1.59 -20.10
CA SER A 195 36.36 -1.82 -18.67
C SER A 195 37.17 -0.68 -18.03
N ASP A 196 36.52 0.46 -17.82
CA ASP A 196 37.01 1.42 -16.83
C ASP A 196 36.57 0.91 -15.46
N SER A 197 37.54 0.35 -14.74
CA SER A 197 37.46 -0.17 -13.38
C SER A 197 37.17 0.91 -12.32
N ASN A 198 36.74 2.10 -12.73
CA ASN A 198 36.26 3.13 -11.86
C ASN A 198 34.72 3.15 -11.92
N ARG A 199 34.08 2.16 -11.29
CA ARG A 199 32.68 2.29 -10.88
C ARG A 199 32.62 3.33 -9.78
N SER A 200 32.84 4.60 -10.14
CA SER A 200 32.30 5.72 -9.38
C SER A 200 30.85 5.38 -9.17
N THR A 201 30.39 5.34 -7.92
CA THR A 201 28.98 5.34 -7.55
C THR A 201 28.33 6.37 -8.44
N ALA A 202 27.66 5.93 -9.51
CA ALA A 202 27.08 6.85 -10.46
C ALA A 202 25.96 7.52 -9.68
N LEU A 203 26.25 8.70 -9.11
CA LEU A 203 25.25 9.57 -8.54
C LEU A 203 24.21 9.70 -9.65
N ASN A 204 23.01 9.19 -9.40
CA ASN A 204 21.89 9.45 -10.26
C ASN A 204 21.89 10.96 -10.49
N GLY A 205 22.18 11.40 -11.72
CA GLY A 205 22.37 12.82 -12.00
C GLY A 205 21.17 13.63 -11.53
N THR A 206 21.33 14.93 -11.34
CA THR A 206 20.27 15.82 -10.82
C THR A 206 19.07 16.00 -11.76
N VAL A 207 19.15 15.44 -12.98
CA VAL A 207 18.14 15.58 -14.03
C VAL A 207 17.19 14.39 -14.00
N HIS A 208 15.91 14.67 -13.76
CA HIS A 208 14.85 13.69 -13.94
C HIS A 208 14.67 13.37 -15.43
N LYS A 209 14.83 12.09 -15.80
CA LYS A 209 14.61 11.61 -17.17
C LYS A 209 13.30 10.83 -17.24
N THR A 210 12.46 11.21 -18.19
CA THR A 210 11.20 10.52 -18.49
C THR A 210 11.39 9.60 -19.69
N TYR A 211 11.18 8.31 -19.50
CA TYR A 211 11.23 7.31 -20.57
C TYR A 211 9.82 6.91 -20.99
N ARG A 212 9.63 6.67 -22.30
CA ARG A 212 8.42 6.07 -22.83
C ARG A 212 8.69 4.61 -23.13
N LEU A 213 7.93 3.73 -22.50
CA LEU A 213 8.03 2.28 -22.67
C LEU A 213 6.78 1.77 -23.41
N ALA A 214 7.00 0.92 -24.42
CA ALA A 214 5.95 0.10 -25.01
C ALA A 214 6.07 -1.32 -24.47
N MET A 215 4.99 -1.86 -23.92
CA MET A 215 4.94 -3.22 -23.37
C MET A 215 3.89 -4.05 -24.11
N ALA A 216 4.23 -5.29 -24.39
CA ALA A 216 3.33 -6.29 -24.96
C ALA A 216 3.31 -7.52 -24.05
N ALA A 217 2.18 -8.22 -24.03
CA ALA A 217 2.02 -9.49 -23.32
C ALA A 217 1.54 -10.55 -24.30
N ASN A 218 2.04 -11.78 -24.14
CA ASN A 218 1.54 -12.95 -24.87
C ASN A 218 0.27 -13.51 -24.22
N TYR A 219 -0.32 -14.51 -24.88
CA TYR A 219 -1.55 -15.16 -24.41
C TYR A 219 -1.35 -15.78 -23.02
N GLU A 220 -0.24 -16.47 -22.80
CA GLU A 220 0.09 -17.16 -21.55
C GLU A 220 0.15 -16.21 -20.37
N TYR A 221 0.79 -15.04 -20.53
CA TYR A 221 0.82 -14.01 -19.49
C TYR A 221 -0.59 -13.48 -19.18
N THR A 222 -1.38 -13.19 -20.23
CA THR A 222 -2.75 -12.71 -20.03
C THR A 222 -3.59 -13.74 -19.29
N GLN A 223 -3.54 -15.01 -19.73
CA GLN A 223 -4.21 -16.14 -19.09
C GLN A 223 -3.80 -16.31 -17.64
N PHE A 224 -2.50 -16.20 -17.34
CA PHE A 224 -2.01 -16.28 -15.97
C PHE A 224 -2.66 -15.24 -15.07
N HIS A 225 -2.88 -14.00 -15.52
CA HIS A 225 -3.46 -12.95 -14.69
C HIS A 225 -4.99 -12.86 -14.71
N SER A 226 -5.65 -13.39 -15.75
CA SER A 226 -7.10 -13.27 -15.96
C SER A 226 -7.91 -14.55 -15.84
N GLY A 227 -7.26 -15.71 -15.88
CA GLY A 227 -7.93 -16.98 -16.18
C GLY A 227 -8.05 -17.23 -17.70
N PRO A 228 -8.62 -18.39 -18.10
CA PRO A 228 -8.47 -18.95 -19.46
C PRO A 228 -9.23 -18.22 -20.57
N LEU A 229 -10.28 -17.47 -20.23
CA LEU A 229 -11.14 -16.83 -21.23
C LEU A 229 -10.59 -15.47 -21.65
N PRO A 230 -10.42 -15.18 -22.95
CA PRO A 230 -9.98 -13.87 -23.42
C PRO A 230 -11.14 -12.87 -23.44
N THR A 231 -11.28 -12.08 -22.38
CA THR A 231 -12.34 -11.06 -22.23
C THR A 231 -11.75 -9.65 -22.06
N LEU A 232 -12.59 -8.61 -22.09
CA LEU A 232 -12.15 -7.26 -21.71
C LEU A 232 -11.64 -7.19 -20.26
N ALA A 233 -12.27 -7.93 -19.35
CA ALA A 233 -11.80 -8.07 -17.97
C ALA A 233 -10.42 -8.76 -17.92
N SER A 234 -10.16 -9.68 -18.85
CA SER A 234 -8.87 -10.35 -18.96
C SER A 234 -7.75 -9.42 -19.38
N LYS A 235 -8.03 -8.57 -20.36
CA LYS A 235 -7.12 -7.49 -20.75
C LYS A 235 -6.85 -6.52 -19.61
N GLN A 236 -7.88 -6.14 -18.84
CA GLN A 236 -7.74 -5.28 -17.69
C GLN A 236 -6.82 -5.88 -16.62
N ALA A 237 -7.03 -7.16 -16.27
CA ALA A 237 -6.23 -7.85 -15.26
C ALA A 237 -4.73 -7.93 -15.64
N ALA A 238 -4.43 -8.11 -16.93
CA ALA A 238 -3.04 -8.09 -17.41
C ALA A 238 -2.43 -6.68 -17.33
N ILE A 239 -3.19 -5.64 -17.69
CA ILE A 239 -2.75 -4.23 -17.56
C ILE A 239 -2.49 -3.88 -16.09
N ASP A 240 -3.39 -4.29 -15.19
CA ASP A 240 -3.24 -4.09 -13.75
C ASP A 240 -1.91 -4.68 -13.24
N ALA A 241 -1.63 -5.95 -13.59
CA ALA A 241 -0.40 -6.62 -13.21
C ALA A 241 0.86 -5.92 -13.77
N ILE A 242 0.83 -5.52 -15.04
CA ILE A 242 1.94 -4.79 -15.67
C ILE A 242 2.20 -3.47 -14.94
N VAL A 243 1.16 -2.71 -14.62
CA VAL A 243 1.31 -1.43 -13.92
C VAL A 243 1.86 -1.62 -12.51
N ILE A 244 1.43 -2.65 -11.78
CA ILE A 244 1.98 -2.97 -10.46
C ILE A 244 3.49 -3.21 -10.56
N THR A 245 3.92 -4.07 -11.49
CA THR A 245 5.34 -4.38 -11.68
C THR A 245 6.13 -3.13 -12.06
N MET A 246 5.64 -2.33 -13.00
CA MET A 246 6.33 -1.11 -13.45
C MET A 246 6.31 0.02 -12.41
N ASN A 247 5.38 0.03 -11.47
CA ASN A 247 5.40 1.02 -10.39
C ASN A 247 6.51 0.72 -9.37
N ARG A 248 6.95 -0.54 -9.26
CA ARG A 248 7.88 -1.04 -8.25
C ARG A 248 9.35 -1.04 -8.68
N VAL A 249 9.66 -0.51 -9.88
CA VAL A 249 11.02 -0.37 -10.43
C VAL A 249 11.60 1.03 -10.29
#